data_AF-A0AB34JRH1-F1
#
_entry.id   AF-A0AB34JRH1-F1
#
_cell.length_a   1.000
_cell.length_b   1.000
_cell.length_c   1.000
_cell.angle_alpha   90.00
_cell.angle_beta   90.00
_cell.angle_gamma   90.00
#
_symmetry.space_group_name_H-M   'P 1'
#
loop_
_entity.id
_entity.type
_entity.pdbx_description
1 polymer ?
#
loop_
_entity_poly.entity_id
_entity_poly.type
_entity_poly.pdbx_seq_one_letter_code
_entity_poly.pdbx_strand_id
1 'polypeptide(L)'
;MAWGLSLRAAWRLPAVLSRPTAMASRACSSLELSILEPPAPRQRANLFDLLARRPKYGVGCKVYRTLWEKNGYEPALHHWQITRTKDFKIKSFNGSSFQRGKAYGIKIWKGVPVGRETRVTSGHKREWVLLNSPEMDADEDVEES
;
A
#
# COMPACT_ATOMS: atom_id res chain seq x y z
N MET A 1 -8.69 -44.78 -44.06
CA MET A 1 -7.59 -43.96 -44.62
C MET A 1 -7.19 -42.97 -43.53
N ALA A 2 -5.98 -42.86 -42.98
CA ALA A 2 -4.70 -43.53 -43.16
C ALA A 2 -4.01 -43.60 -41.79
N TRP A 3 -3.29 -44.69 -41.53
CA TRP A 3 -2.44 -44.89 -40.36
C TRP A 3 -1.02 -44.38 -40.70
N GLY A 4 -0.31 -43.79 -39.74
CA GLY A 4 1.08 -43.37 -39.89
C GLY A 4 1.87 -43.60 -38.61
N LEU A 5 2.60 -44.71 -38.57
CA LEU A 5 3.49 -45.15 -37.51
C LEU A 5 4.82 -44.37 -37.46
N SER A 6 5.54 -44.61 -36.36
CA SER A 6 7.00 -44.68 -36.25
C SER A 6 7.77 -43.38 -35.99
N LEU A 7 8.85 -43.34 -35.21
CA LEU A 7 9.66 -44.40 -34.58
C LEU A 7 10.43 -43.75 -33.41
N ARG A 8 10.51 -44.46 -32.28
CA ARG A 8 11.35 -44.10 -31.13
C ARG A 8 12.83 -44.26 -31.50
N ALA A 9 13.64 -43.23 -31.30
CA ALA A 9 15.09 -43.33 -31.37
C ALA A 9 15.65 -43.53 -29.95
N ALA A 10 16.21 -44.72 -29.72
CA ALA A 10 16.99 -45.06 -28.54
C ALA A 10 18.47 -44.77 -28.82
N TRP A 11 19.16 -44.13 -27.88
CA TRP A 11 20.63 -44.14 -27.79
C TRP A 11 21.02 -44.57 -26.38
N ARG A 12 22.08 -45.36 -26.31
CA ARG A 12 22.49 -46.21 -25.19
C ARG A 12 23.98 -45.98 -24.91
N LEU A 13 24.38 -46.32 -23.67
CA LEU A 13 25.74 -46.66 -23.19
C LEU A 13 26.50 -45.54 -22.42
N PRO A 14 27.56 -45.85 -21.65
CA PRO A 14 27.48 -46.34 -20.25
C PRO A 14 28.53 -45.69 -19.32
N ALA A 15 28.74 -46.30 -18.14
CA ALA A 15 29.95 -46.33 -17.32
C ALA A 15 30.14 -45.30 -16.17
N VAL A 16 29.89 -45.80 -14.96
CA VAL A 16 30.81 -45.89 -13.80
C VAL A 16 31.88 -44.82 -13.67
N LEU A 17 31.90 -44.14 -12.51
CA LEU A 17 33.08 -44.09 -11.65
C LEU A 17 32.72 -43.64 -10.22
N SER A 18 33.50 -44.19 -9.29
CA SER A 18 33.37 -44.20 -7.84
C SER A 18 33.95 -42.93 -7.19
N ARG A 19 33.27 -42.46 -6.12
CA ARG A 19 33.69 -41.76 -4.87
C ARG A 19 35.07 -41.04 -4.82
N PRO A 20 35.16 -39.82 -4.25
CA PRO A 20 35.31 -39.73 -2.78
C PRO A 20 34.60 -38.55 -2.08
N THR A 21 34.48 -38.73 -0.77
CA THR A 21 34.08 -37.79 0.27
C THR A 21 35.00 -36.56 0.30
N ALA A 22 34.41 -35.36 0.35
CA ALA A 22 35.09 -34.16 0.84
C ALA A 22 34.07 -33.28 1.59
N MET A 23 34.07 -33.42 2.92
CA MET A 23 33.67 -32.33 3.79
C MET A 23 34.72 -31.24 3.65
N ALA A 24 34.35 -30.09 3.11
CA ALA A 24 35.14 -28.88 3.22
C ALA A 24 34.18 -27.70 3.40
N SER A 25 34.05 -27.30 4.66
CA SER A 25 33.44 -26.05 5.10
C SER A 25 33.96 -24.89 4.27
N ARG A 26 33.05 -24.21 3.60
CA ARG A 26 33.08 -22.76 3.55
C ARG A 26 31.69 -22.28 3.90
N ALA A 27 31.57 -21.80 5.14
CA ALA A 27 30.64 -20.74 5.45
C ALA A 27 30.99 -19.57 4.51
N CYS A 28 30.46 -19.61 3.29
CA CYS A 28 30.19 -18.38 2.58
C CYS A 28 29.15 -17.71 3.45
N SER A 29 29.61 -16.71 4.20
CA SER A 29 28.77 -15.67 4.77
C SER A 29 27.78 -15.29 3.68
N SER A 30 26.58 -15.85 3.77
CA SER A 30 25.45 -15.47 2.94
C SER A 30 25.11 -14.10 3.45
N LEU A 31 25.84 -13.11 2.92
CA LEU A 31 25.58 -11.71 3.09
C LEU A 31 24.09 -11.57 2.91
N GLU A 32 23.49 -11.23 4.03
CA GLU A 32 22.08 -11.12 4.26
C GLU A 32 21.60 -10.11 3.23
N LEU A 33 21.13 -10.64 2.11
CA LEU A 33 20.32 -9.95 1.15
C LEU A 33 19.02 -9.66 1.91
N SER A 34 19.06 -8.63 2.76
CA SER A 34 17.91 -7.83 3.16
C SER A 34 17.40 -7.17 1.88
N ILE A 35 16.86 -8.02 0.99
CA ILE A 35 16.03 -7.65 -0.13
C ILE A 35 14.97 -6.80 0.52
N LEU A 36 15.10 -5.50 0.31
CA LEU A 36 14.10 -4.49 0.58
C LEU A 36 12.75 -5.11 0.28
N GLU A 37 12.03 -5.49 1.33
CA GLU A 37 10.63 -5.87 1.18
C GLU A 37 10.00 -4.69 0.44
N PRO A 38 9.40 -4.92 -0.75
CA PRO A 38 8.77 -3.83 -1.47
C PRO A 38 7.79 -3.17 -0.51
N PRO A 39 7.84 -1.83 -0.38
CA PRO A 39 7.01 -1.13 0.61
C PRO A 39 5.58 -1.63 0.46
N ALA A 40 5.02 -2.12 1.56
CA ALA A 40 3.72 -2.79 1.56
C ALA A 40 2.74 -2.05 0.65
N PRO A 41 2.01 -2.76 -0.23
CA PRO A 41 1.21 -2.11 -1.27
C PRO A 41 0.29 -1.09 -0.61
N ARG A 42 0.42 0.19 -1.02
CA ARG A 42 -0.39 1.29 -0.49
C ARG A 42 -1.86 0.89 -0.60
N GLN A 43 -2.50 0.67 0.55
CA GLN A 43 -3.85 0.11 0.60
C GLN A 43 -4.82 1.09 -0.05
N ARG A 44 -5.20 0.81 -1.30
CA ARG A 44 -6.23 1.54 -2.02
C ARG A 44 -7.58 1.14 -1.43
N ALA A 45 -8.16 2.03 -0.66
CA ALA A 45 -9.41 1.79 0.01
C ALA A 45 -10.38 2.95 -0.25
N ASN A 46 -11.64 2.71 0.10
CA ASN A 46 -12.64 3.76 0.21
C ASN A 46 -12.20 4.72 1.33
N LEU A 47 -12.45 6.02 1.16
CA LEU A 47 -12.14 7.02 2.16
C LEU A 47 -12.74 6.65 3.53
N PHE A 48 -13.97 6.15 3.54
CA PHE A 48 -14.66 5.82 4.79
C PHE A 48 -14.00 4.64 5.50
N ASP A 49 -13.66 3.58 4.75
CA ASP A 49 -12.98 2.40 5.30
C ASP A 49 -11.59 2.77 5.87
N LEU A 50 -10.88 3.73 5.26
CA LEU A 50 -9.62 4.24 5.80
C LEU A 50 -9.82 5.00 7.10
N LEU A 51 -10.79 5.91 7.11
CA LEU A 51 -11.06 6.78 8.25
C LEU A 51 -11.60 6.01 9.46
N ALA A 52 -12.43 4.98 9.28
CA ALA A 52 -12.92 4.21 10.42
C ALA A 52 -11.87 3.31 11.09
N ARG A 53 -10.77 3.00 10.39
CA ARG A 53 -9.64 2.30 11.02
C ARG A 53 -8.83 3.22 11.94
N ARG A 54 -9.09 4.52 11.93
CA ARG A 54 -8.37 5.54 12.69
C ARG A 54 -9.19 6.04 13.87
N PRO A 55 -8.52 6.49 14.95
CA PRO A 55 -9.21 7.09 16.09
C PRO A 55 -10.01 8.32 15.62
N LYS A 56 -11.14 8.59 16.28
CA LYS A 56 -12.03 9.72 15.96
C LYS A 56 -12.43 9.78 14.48
N TYR A 57 -12.56 8.63 13.81
CA TYR A 57 -12.86 8.52 12.37
C TYR A 57 -11.87 9.30 11.48
N GLY A 58 -10.60 9.36 11.88
CA GLY A 58 -9.54 9.99 11.09
C GLY A 58 -9.66 11.51 10.95
N VAL A 59 -10.32 12.17 11.90
CA VAL A 59 -10.25 13.64 12.04
C VAL A 59 -8.80 14.05 12.32
N GLY A 60 -8.29 15.03 11.58
CA GLY A 60 -6.89 15.48 11.59
C GLY A 60 -6.01 14.78 10.55
N CYS A 61 -6.45 13.66 9.95
CA CYS A 61 -5.64 12.95 8.98
C CYS A 61 -5.56 13.69 7.64
N LYS A 62 -4.39 13.59 7.00
CA LYS A 62 -4.15 14.02 5.62
C LYS A 62 -4.39 12.83 4.68
N VAL A 63 -5.20 13.02 3.65
CA VAL A 63 -5.54 11.98 2.66
C VAL A 63 -5.39 12.51 1.25
N TYR A 64 -4.96 11.65 0.33
CA TYR A 64 -4.84 12.01 -1.08
C TYR A 64 -5.38 10.90 -1.97
N ARG A 65 -5.60 11.22 -3.25
CA ARG A 65 -6.03 10.23 -4.26
C ARG A 65 -4.81 9.74 -5.02
N THR A 66 -4.68 8.43 -5.19
CA THR A 66 -3.65 7.81 -6.03
C THR A 66 -3.67 8.32 -7.47
N LEU A 67 -4.83 8.74 -7.98
CA LEU A 67 -4.93 9.38 -9.30
C LEU A 67 -4.14 10.69 -9.38
N TRP A 68 -4.04 11.45 -8.28
CA TRP A 68 -3.27 12.69 -8.27
C TRP A 68 -1.78 12.41 -8.40
N GLU A 69 -1.29 11.41 -7.68
CA GLU A 69 0.08 10.94 -7.79
C GLU A 69 0.40 10.45 -9.21
N LYS A 70 -0.50 9.67 -9.83
CA LYS A 70 -0.36 9.24 -11.23
C LYS A 70 -0.30 10.40 -12.22
N ASN A 71 -0.92 11.53 -11.90
CA ASN A 71 -0.89 12.73 -12.72
C ASN A 71 0.34 13.62 -12.43
N GLY A 72 1.28 13.16 -11.60
CA GLY A 72 2.49 13.90 -11.25
C GLY A 72 2.29 14.95 -10.15
N TYR A 73 1.17 14.93 -9.42
CA TYR A 73 0.97 15.81 -8.28
C TYR A 73 1.58 15.22 -7.02
N GLU A 74 2.42 16.02 -6.36
CA GLU A 74 3.05 15.63 -5.11
C GLU A 74 2.02 15.54 -3.97
N PRO A 75 1.90 14.38 -3.29
CA PRO A 75 0.93 14.19 -2.21
C PRO A 75 1.11 15.15 -1.02
N ALA A 76 2.36 15.54 -0.71
CA ALA A 76 2.66 16.48 0.36
C ALA A 76 2.02 17.86 0.12
N LEU A 77 1.99 18.31 -1.14
CA LEU A 77 1.42 19.59 -1.54
C LEU A 77 -0.05 19.52 -1.97
N HIS A 78 -0.54 18.32 -2.31
CA HIS A 78 -1.88 18.08 -2.86
C HIS A 78 -2.60 16.99 -2.06
N HIS A 79 -3.26 17.40 -0.99
CA HIS A 79 -4.01 16.48 -0.13
C HIS A 79 -5.25 17.17 0.44
N TRP A 80 -6.11 16.37 1.06
CA TRP A 80 -7.21 16.83 1.88
C TRP A 80 -6.84 16.65 3.33
N GLN A 81 -7.05 17.69 4.14
CA GLN A 81 -7.01 17.58 5.59
C GLN A 81 -8.43 17.37 6.10
N ILE A 82 -8.68 16.22 6.73
CA ILE A 82 -10.00 15.87 7.24
C ILE A 82 -10.25 16.60 8.55
N THR A 83 -11.32 17.38 8.63
CA THR A 83 -11.67 18.19 9.80
C THR A 83 -12.87 17.62 10.55
N ARG A 84 -13.81 16.99 9.82
CA ARG A 84 -15.04 16.47 10.42
C ARG A 84 -15.60 15.31 9.63
N THR A 85 -16.16 14.36 10.36
CA THR A 85 -16.91 13.23 9.80
C THR A 85 -18.32 13.19 10.37
N LYS A 86 -19.31 12.88 9.53
CA LYS A 86 -20.72 12.74 9.91
C LYS A 86 -21.32 11.49 9.27
N ASP A 87 -22.39 10.97 9.87
CA ASP A 87 -23.21 9.88 9.31
C ASP A 87 -22.44 8.59 9.00
N PHE A 88 -21.40 8.26 9.78
CA PHE A 88 -20.64 7.01 9.60
C PHE A 88 -21.51 5.80 9.94
N LYS A 89 -21.83 5.00 8.92
CA LYS A 89 -22.66 3.80 9.04
C LYS A 89 -22.10 2.70 8.16
N ILE A 90 -22.16 1.48 8.66
CA ILE A 90 -21.92 0.28 7.86
C ILE A 90 -23.21 -0.02 7.10
N LYS A 91 -23.11 -0.20 5.78
CA LYS A 91 -24.21 -0.67 4.95
C LYS A 91 -23.83 -2.02 4.34
N SER A 92 -24.76 -2.95 4.34
CA SER A 92 -24.63 -4.22 3.61
C SER A 92 -25.43 -4.13 2.32
N PHE A 93 -24.84 -4.53 1.21
CA PHE A 93 -25.53 -4.71 -0.07
C PHE A 93 -25.02 -5.99 -0.72
N ASN A 94 -25.95 -6.86 -1.12
CA ASN A 94 -25.64 -8.11 -1.80
C ASN A 94 -24.58 -8.97 -1.05
N GLY A 95 -24.69 -9.05 0.28
CA GLY A 95 -23.75 -9.79 1.13
C GLY A 95 -22.39 -9.12 1.39
N SER A 96 -22.14 -7.94 0.80
CA SER A 96 -20.91 -7.17 1.02
C SER A 96 -21.16 -5.98 1.95
N SER A 97 -20.44 -5.92 3.07
CA SER A 97 -20.44 -4.77 3.98
C SER A 97 -19.44 -3.71 3.51
N PHE A 98 -19.89 -2.47 3.40
CA PHE A 98 -19.05 -1.30 3.12
C PHE A 98 -19.41 -0.14 4.03
N GLN A 99 -18.43 0.69 4.35
CA GLN A 99 -18.69 1.89 5.13
C GLN A 99 -19.10 3.06 4.24
N ARG A 100 -20.09 3.82 4.72
CA ARG A 100 -20.46 5.12 4.15
C ARG A 100 -20.57 6.17 5.23
N GLY A 101 -20.39 7.40 4.79
CA GLY A 101 -20.70 8.57 5.58
C GLY A 101 -20.53 9.83 4.76
N LYS A 102 -20.31 10.92 5.47
CA LYS A 102 -19.92 12.22 4.92
C LYS A 102 -18.64 12.64 5.62
N ALA A 103 -17.61 12.91 4.83
CA ALA A 103 -16.38 13.52 5.32
C ALA A 103 -16.32 14.96 4.83
N TYR A 104 -15.82 15.82 5.70
CA TYR A 104 -15.58 17.23 5.46
C TYR A 104 -14.10 17.50 5.75
N GLY A 105 -13.52 18.39 4.96
CA GLY A 105 -12.12 18.72 5.06
C GLY A 105 -11.78 19.99 4.32
N ILE A 106 -10.53 20.40 4.47
CA ILE A 106 -9.94 21.51 3.73
C ILE A 106 -9.08 20.90 2.62
N LYS A 107 -9.26 21.38 1.40
CA LYS A 107 -8.44 20.94 0.26
C LYS A 107 -7.15 21.74 0.27
N ILE A 108 -6.01 21.08 0.36
CA ILE A 108 -4.70 21.69 0.23
C ILE A 108 -4.21 21.47 -1.20
N TRP A 109 -3.84 22.56 -1.87
CA TRP A 109 -3.42 22.54 -3.26
C TRP A 109 -2.15 23.39 -3.40
N LYS A 110 -1.08 22.80 -3.94
CA LYS A 110 0.24 23.44 -3.98
C LYS A 110 0.70 23.96 -2.60
N GLY A 111 0.38 23.23 -1.53
CA GLY A 111 0.68 23.62 -0.14
C GLY A 111 -0.23 24.70 0.45
N VAL A 112 -1.16 25.26 -0.34
CA VAL A 112 -2.06 26.33 0.13
C VAL A 112 -3.45 25.75 0.43
N PRO A 113 -4.06 26.07 1.59
CA PRO A 113 -5.44 25.68 1.86
C PRO A 113 -6.39 26.44 0.94
N VAL A 114 -7.16 25.70 0.15
CA VAL A 114 -8.13 26.23 -0.81
C VAL A 114 -9.51 26.28 -0.16
N GLY A 115 -9.90 27.49 0.24
CA GLY A 115 -11.25 27.79 0.69
C GLY A 115 -11.55 27.32 2.11
N ARG A 116 -12.84 27.11 2.39
CA ARG A 116 -13.35 26.70 3.70
C ARG A 116 -13.47 25.17 3.78
N GLU A 117 -13.83 24.68 4.97
CA GLU A 117 -14.24 23.28 5.13
C GLU A 117 -15.34 22.95 4.11
N THR A 118 -15.05 21.99 3.22
CA THR A 118 -15.97 21.53 2.19
C THR A 118 -16.15 20.03 2.28
N ARG A 119 -17.28 19.54 1.75
CA ARG A 119 -17.55 18.11 1.69
C ARG A 119 -16.58 17.45 0.71
N VAL A 120 -15.89 16.41 1.17
CA VAL A 120 -15.04 15.59 0.30
C VAL A 120 -15.93 14.82 -0.68
N THR A 121 -15.78 15.12 -1.96
CA THR A 121 -16.51 14.45 -3.04
C THR A 121 -15.84 13.13 -3.39
N SER A 122 -16.60 12.19 -3.98
CA SER A 122 -16.07 10.89 -4.42
C SER A 122 -15.42 10.01 -3.32
N GLY A 123 -15.81 10.19 -2.05
CA GLY A 123 -15.24 9.41 -0.94
C GLY A 123 -15.35 7.89 -1.11
N HIS A 124 -16.42 7.41 -1.77
CA HIS A 124 -16.67 5.98 -2.00
C HIS A 124 -15.70 5.30 -2.99
N LYS A 125 -14.90 6.05 -3.74
CA LYS A 125 -13.95 5.48 -4.71
C LYS A 125 -12.80 4.78 -3.97
N ARG A 126 -12.30 3.65 -4.48
CA ARG A 126 -11.21 2.88 -3.88
C ARG A 126 -9.84 3.37 -4.35
N GLU A 127 -9.57 4.65 -4.19
CA GLU A 127 -8.35 5.29 -4.70
C GLU A 127 -7.70 6.21 -3.66
N TRP A 128 -8.24 6.25 -2.45
CA TRP A 128 -7.74 7.08 -1.36
C TRP A 128 -6.58 6.38 -0.66
N VAL A 129 -5.63 7.19 -0.21
CA VAL A 129 -4.46 6.78 0.57
C VAL A 129 -4.23 7.83 1.66
N LEU A 130 -3.79 7.36 2.83
CA LEU A 130 -3.37 8.24 3.91
C LEU A 130 -2.00 8.80 3.57
N LEU A 131 -1.85 10.12 3.67
CA LEU A 131 -0.56 10.75 3.74
C LEU A 131 -0.07 10.55 5.17
N ASN A 132 0.69 9.48 5.42
CA ASN A 132 1.44 9.36 6.67
C ASN A 132 2.46 10.50 6.66
N SER A 133 2.19 11.59 7.37
CA SER A 133 3.25 12.50 7.82
C SER A 133 3.69 11.97 9.18
N PRO A 134 4.78 11.20 9.28
CA PRO A 134 5.48 10.99 10.54
C PRO A 134 6.26 12.28 10.90
N GLU A 135 5.56 13.41 10.94
CA GLU A 135 6.05 14.64 11.55
C GLU A 135 5.13 14.85 12.76
N MET A 136 5.22 13.90 13.70
CA MET A 136 5.32 14.32 15.08
C MET A 136 6.75 14.83 15.18
N ASP A 137 6.90 16.15 15.03
CA ASP A 137 7.96 16.85 15.72
C ASP A 137 7.90 16.35 17.16
N ALA A 138 8.81 15.45 17.49
CA ALA A 138 9.12 15.16 18.87
C ALA A 138 9.49 16.52 19.46
N ASP A 139 8.67 16.99 20.39
CA ASP A 139 8.95 18.14 21.21
C ASP A 139 10.43 18.08 21.61
N GLU A 140 11.22 19.07 21.19
CA GLU A 140 12.53 19.33 21.78
C GLU A 140 12.27 19.56 23.27
N ASP A 141 12.65 18.60 24.10
CA ASP A 141 12.79 18.79 25.54
C ASP A 141 13.77 19.96 25.76
N VAL A 142 13.23 21.16 25.90
CA VAL A 142 13.97 22.32 26.39
C VAL A 142 14.26 22.04 27.85
N GLU A 143 15.46 21.52 28.08
CA GLU A 143 16.12 21.36 29.38
C GLU A 143 16.25 22.75 30.04
N GLU A 144 15.28 23.13 30.86
CA GLU A 144 15.37 24.31 31.72
C GLU A 144 16.11 23.94 33.02
N SER A 145 17.19 24.68 33.26
CA SER A 145 18.27 24.43 34.24
C SER A 145 17.88 24.64 35.70
#